data_AF-A0A433CXM9-F1
#
_entry.id   AF-A0A433CXM9-F1
#
_cell.length_a   1.000
_cell.length_b   1.000
_cell.length_c   1.000
_cell.angle_alpha   90.00
_cell.angle_beta   90.00
_cell.angle_gamma   90.00
#
_symmetry.space_group_name_H-M   'P 1'
#
loop_
_entity.id
_entity.type
_entity.pdbx_description
1 polymer ?
#
loop_
_entity_poly.entity_id
_entity_poly.type
_entity_poly.pdbx_seq_one_letter_code
_entity_poly.pdbx_strand_id
1 'polypeptide(L)'
;MSNATDTPIQSVSASTSFPEGFRIVHKRRFMAEGNTKYMLPSDDEELNRLDYQHYVIRHLIYGNFKAPLDSELEKGIRVIDVGCGSGIWVMEMAVDYPRSTFVGVDCAAVFPTKDIPPNCTFIRGNTLEGLPFKDESFDFVFQRYVFSCFVGGVSVYSVFGSDRLVAAVQHG
;
A
#
# COMPACT_ATOMS: atom_id res chain seq x y z
N MET A 1 -16.18 -54.78 -15.65
CA MET A 1 -15.02 -54.13 -16.29
C MET A 1 -15.55 -52.86 -16.96
N SER A 2 -15.42 -51.71 -16.30
CA SER A 2 -15.99 -50.43 -16.73
C SER A 2 -14.98 -49.65 -17.57
N ASN A 3 -15.35 -49.29 -18.80
CA ASN A 3 -14.56 -48.41 -19.66
C ASN A 3 -14.65 -46.96 -19.14
N ALA A 4 -13.51 -46.39 -18.75
CA ALA A 4 -13.38 -44.96 -18.52
C ALA A 4 -13.16 -44.25 -19.87
N THR A 5 -13.99 -43.26 -20.16
CA THR A 5 -13.88 -42.36 -21.30
C THR A 5 -12.77 -41.35 -21.05
N ASP A 6 -11.71 -41.40 -21.85
CA ASP A 6 -10.68 -40.35 -21.94
C ASP A 6 -11.29 -39.10 -22.57
N THR A 7 -11.55 -38.08 -21.75
CA THR A 7 -11.90 -36.74 -22.22
C THR A 7 -10.60 -35.99 -22.50
N PRO A 8 -10.40 -35.38 -23.69
CA PRO A 8 -9.18 -34.64 -23.98
C PRO A 8 -9.10 -33.40 -23.09
N ILE A 9 -7.98 -33.23 -22.39
CA ILE A 9 -7.66 -32.01 -21.65
C ILE A 9 -7.51 -30.88 -22.68
N GLN A 10 -8.51 -30.00 -22.77
CA GLN A 10 -8.41 -28.77 -23.54
C GLN A 10 -7.28 -27.92 -22.96
N SER A 11 -6.22 -27.75 -23.74
CA SER A 11 -5.15 -26.80 -23.45
C SER A 11 -5.74 -25.40 -23.42
N VAL A 12 -5.90 -24.84 -22.22
CA VAL A 12 -6.30 -23.45 -22.02
C VAL A 12 -5.16 -22.58 -22.53
N SER A 13 -5.30 -21.99 -23.72
CA SER A 13 -4.34 -21.03 -24.25
C SER A 13 -4.33 -19.80 -23.35
N ALA A 14 -3.28 -19.69 -22.52
CA ALA A 14 -3.04 -18.51 -21.69
C ALA A 14 -3.02 -17.26 -22.59
N SER A 15 -3.98 -16.37 -22.38
CA SER A 15 -4.04 -15.06 -23.03
C SER A 15 -2.72 -14.32 -22.75
N THR A 16 -1.94 -14.05 -23.79
CA THR A 16 -0.65 -13.34 -23.73
C THR A 16 -0.78 -11.83 -23.53
N SER A 17 -1.99 -11.32 -23.28
CA SER A 17 -2.20 -9.90 -23.01
C SER A 17 -1.95 -9.61 -21.54
N PHE A 18 -0.84 -8.92 -21.28
CA PHE A 18 -0.51 -8.40 -19.95
C PHE A 18 -1.54 -7.36 -19.50
N PRO A 19 -1.76 -7.19 -18.18
CA PRO A 19 -2.63 -6.14 -17.66
C PRO A 19 -2.15 -4.77 -18.15
N GLU A 20 -3.07 -3.94 -18.61
CA GLU A 20 -2.80 -2.58 -19.09
C GLU A 20 -2.09 -1.76 -17.99
N GLY A 21 -1.07 -0.98 -18.38
CA GLY A 21 -0.28 -0.15 -17.46
C GLY A 21 0.91 -0.84 -16.75
N PHE A 22 1.24 -2.10 -17.09
CA PHE A 22 2.39 -2.82 -16.54
C PHE A 22 3.38 -3.30 -17.62
N ARG A 23 4.67 -3.38 -17.25
CA ARG A 23 5.75 -3.97 -18.06
C ARG A 23 6.43 -5.11 -17.31
N ILE A 24 6.90 -6.13 -18.04
CA ILE A 24 7.68 -7.23 -17.46
C ILE A 24 9.16 -7.04 -17.78
N VAL A 25 10.01 -7.04 -16.75
CA VAL A 25 11.47 -6.97 -16.89
C VAL A 25 12.06 -8.10 -16.05
N HIS A 26 12.84 -8.99 -16.68
CA HIS A 26 13.43 -10.16 -16.01
C HIS A 26 12.43 -10.99 -15.17
N LYS A 27 11.23 -11.25 -15.72
CA LYS A 27 10.11 -11.95 -15.06
C LYS A 27 9.46 -11.22 -13.87
N ARG A 28 9.90 -10.00 -13.55
CA ARG A 28 9.30 -9.16 -12.52
C ARG A 28 8.35 -8.15 -13.16
N ARG A 29 7.22 -7.89 -12.50
CA ARG A 29 6.21 -6.93 -12.98
C ARG A 29 6.57 -5.54 -12.48
N PHE A 30 6.52 -4.53 -13.34
CA PHE A 30 6.74 -3.13 -12.98
C PHE A 30 5.64 -2.25 -13.55
N MET A 31 5.41 -1.09 -12.95
CA MET A 31 4.56 -0.06 -13.53
C MET A 31 5.17 0.43 -14.86
N ALA A 32 4.36 0.51 -15.91
CA ALA A 32 4.76 1.07 -17.20
C ALA A 32 4.42 2.57 -17.31
N GLU A 33 3.36 3.02 -16.63
CA GLU A 33 2.80 4.36 -16.75
C GLU A 33 2.47 4.97 -15.38
N GLY A 34 2.43 6.31 -15.29
CA GLY A 34 1.95 7.08 -14.13
C GLY A 34 3.00 7.48 -13.09
N ASN A 35 4.05 6.68 -12.85
CA ASN A 35 5.14 7.07 -11.95
C ASN A 35 6.48 6.48 -12.38
N THR A 36 7.16 7.14 -13.30
CA THR A 36 8.48 6.71 -13.82
C THR A 36 9.58 6.70 -12.78
N LYS A 37 9.33 7.24 -11.57
CA LYS A 37 10.26 7.23 -10.45
C LYS A 37 10.10 6.02 -9.53
N TYR A 38 8.98 5.29 -9.59
CA TYR A 38 8.77 4.07 -8.82
C TYR A 38 9.47 2.88 -9.51
N MET A 39 10.63 2.51 -8.97
CA MET A 39 11.53 1.53 -9.61
C MET A 39 11.36 0.10 -9.09
N LEU A 40 10.51 -0.11 -8.09
CA LEU A 40 10.31 -1.43 -7.49
C LEU A 40 9.32 -2.28 -8.29
N PRO A 41 9.45 -3.61 -8.23
CA PRO A 41 8.46 -4.51 -8.80
C PRO A 41 7.08 -4.31 -8.14
N SER A 42 6.04 -4.79 -8.80
CA SER A 42 4.65 -4.75 -8.35
C SER A 42 4.00 -6.13 -8.43
N ASP A 43 4.79 -7.19 -8.29
CA ASP A 43 4.36 -8.60 -8.29
C ASP A 43 4.21 -9.17 -6.87
N ASP A 44 3.60 -10.36 -6.78
CA ASP A 44 3.31 -11.03 -5.52
C ASP A 44 4.58 -11.31 -4.70
N GLU A 45 5.72 -11.50 -5.37
CA GLU A 45 7.02 -11.65 -4.69
C GLU A 45 7.41 -10.37 -3.93
N GLU A 46 7.22 -9.20 -4.54
CA GLU A 46 7.47 -7.92 -3.85
C GLU A 46 6.46 -7.66 -2.73
N LEU A 47 5.19 -8.00 -2.93
CA LEU A 47 4.17 -7.88 -1.88
C LEU A 47 4.50 -8.75 -0.67
N ASN A 48 4.92 -9.99 -0.90
CA ASN A 48 5.40 -10.86 0.17
C ASN A 48 6.62 -10.25 0.88
N ARG A 49 7.57 -9.67 0.13
CA ARG A 49 8.74 -8.99 0.71
C ARG A 49 8.32 -7.82 1.62
N LEU A 50 7.33 -7.03 1.20
CA LEU A 50 6.76 -5.93 2.00
C LEU A 50 6.09 -6.44 3.28
N ASP A 51 5.33 -7.53 3.19
CA ASP A 51 4.67 -8.13 4.34
C ASP A 51 5.68 -8.69 5.36
N TYR A 52 6.69 -9.43 4.89
CA TYR A 52 7.78 -9.88 5.75
C TYR A 52 8.49 -8.72 6.44
N GLN A 53 8.77 -7.64 5.69
CA GLN A 53 9.41 -6.45 6.24
C GLN A 53 8.52 -5.78 7.29
N HIS A 54 7.20 -5.70 7.06
CA HIS A 54 6.25 -5.19 8.03
C HIS A 54 6.31 -6.00 9.34
N TYR A 55 6.26 -7.34 9.27
CA TYR A 55 6.29 -8.19 10.47
C TYR A 55 7.60 -8.09 11.25
N VAL A 56 8.73 -8.05 10.55
CA VAL A 56 10.04 -7.85 11.19
C VAL A 56 10.06 -6.54 11.97
N ILE A 57 9.62 -5.44 11.36
CA ILE A 57 9.63 -4.14 12.04
C ILE A 57 8.61 -4.09 13.18
N ARG A 58 7.40 -4.62 12.96
CA ARG A 58 6.38 -4.72 14.01
C ARG A 58 6.92 -5.47 15.23
N HIS A 59 7.67 -6.54 15.01
CA HIS A 59 8.33 -7.29 16.07
C HIS A 59 9.42 -6.47 16.78
N LEU A 60 10.32 -5.83 16.02
CA LEU A 60 11.41 -5.02 16.57
C LEU A 60 10.92 -3.84 17.41
N ILE A 61 9.80 -3.23 17.01
CA ILE A 61 9.21 -2.11 17.75
C ILE A 61 8.14 -2.58 18.72
N TYR A 62 7.80 -3.86 18.82
CA TYR A 62 6.70 -4.33 19.69
C TYR A 62 5.37 -3.62 19.43
N GLY A 63 4.95 -3.49 18.17
CA GLY A 63 3.69 -2.84 17.81
C GLY A 63 3.66 -2.33 16.37
N ASN A 64 2.51 -1.83 15.93
CA ASN A 64 2.33 -1.35 14.55
C ASN A 64 2.90 0.05 14.30
N PHE A 65 3.01 0.86 15.35
CA PHE A 65 3.51 2.24 15.28
C PHE A 65 4.10 2.68 16.63
N LYS A 66 4.76 3.84 16.65
CA LYS A 66 5.37 4.44 17.85
C LYS A 66 5.03 5.92 17.98
N ALA A 67 3.74 6.21 18.10
CA ALA A 67 3.22 7.54 18.38
C ALA A 67 2.26 7.44 19.58
N PRO A 68 2.14 8.48 20.42
CA PRO A 68 1.22 8.47 21.56
C PRO A 68 -0.22 8.74 21.09
N LEU A 69 -0.79 7.83 20.31
CA LEU A 69 -2.10 7.98 19.66
C LEU A 69 -3.12 6.91 20.08
N ASP A 70 -2.79 6.04 21.04
CA ASP A 70 -3.66 4.93 21.44
C ASP A 70 -5.05 5.42 21.86
N SER A 71 -5.11 6.52 22.64
CA SER A 71 -6.39 7.05 23.13
C SER A 71 -7.25 7.65 21.99
N GLU A 72 -6.61 8.27 21.01
CA GLU A 72 -7.21 8.91 19.85
C GLU A 72 -7.73 7.84 18.88
N LEU A 73 -6.92 6.83 18.60
CA LEU A 73 -7.28 5.66 17.80
C LEU A 73 -8.44 4.89 18.42
N GLU A 74 -8.44 4.75 19.75
CA GLU A 74 -9.56 4.21 20.48
C GLU A 74 -10.79 5.11 20.42
N LYS A 75 -10.69 6.44 20.48
CA LYS A 75 -11.86 7.32 20.36
C LYS A 75 -12.46 7.31 18.95
N GLY A 76 -11.63 7.07 17.94
CA GLY A 76 -12.00 7.06 16.53
C GLY A 76 -11.48 8.32 15.83
N ILE A 77 -10.47 8.13 14.99
CA ILE A 77 -9.88 9.17 14.14
C ILE A 77 -9.77 8.69 12.69
N ARG A 78 -9.41 9.61 11.78
CA ARG A 78 -9.15 9.31 10.37
C ARG A 78 -7.65 9.24 10.14
N VAL A 79 -7.19 8.09 9.66
CA VAL A 79 -5.78 7.80 9.44
C VAL A 79 -5.53 7.50 7.96
N ILE A 80 -4.43 8.01 7.41
CA ILE A 80 -3.96 7.67 6.06
C ILE A 80 -2.57 7.06 6.10
N ASP A 81 -2.36 5.98 5.35
CA ASP A 81 -1.07 5.40 5.04
C ASP A 81 -0.68 5.76 3.59
N VAL A 82 0.37 6.55 3.44
CA VAL A 82 0.84 7.07 2.15
C VAL A 82 1.95 6.18 1.60
N GLY A 83 1.74 5.62 0.41
CA GLY A 83 2.61 4.58 -0.15
C GLY A 83 2.38 3.23 0.53
N CYS A 84 1.12 2.83 0.70
CA CYS A 84 0.74 1.71 1.55
C CYS A 84 1.18 0.33 1.01
N GLY A 85 1.61 0.23 -0.25
CA GLY A 85 2.07 -1.03 -0.85
C GLY A 85 1.02 -2.14 -0.75
N SER A 86 1.39 -3.26 -0.10
CA SER A 86 0.49 -4.40 0.15
C SER A 86 -0.69 -4.08 1.05
N GLY A 87 -0.70 -2.92 1.72
CA GLY A 87 -1.78 -2.49 2.60
C GLY A 87 -1.83 -3.22 3.94
N ILE A 88 -0.88 -4.13 4.23
CA ILE A 88 -0.91 -4.97 5.43
C ILE A 88 -0.99 -4.16 6.73
N TRP A 89 -0.28 -3.03 6.81
CA TRP A 89 -0.32 -2.15 7.98
C TRP A 89 -1.71 -1.54 8.19
N VAL A 90 -2.34 -1.06 7.12
CA VAL A 90 -3.68 -0.46 7.13
C VAL A 90 -4.70 -1.48 7.62
N MET A 91 -4.60 -2.72 7.15
CA MET A 91 -5.49 -3.83 7.51
C MET A 91 -5.37 -4.19 8.99
N GLU A 92 -4.15 -4.32 9.51
CA GLU A 92 -3.95 -4.64 10.93
C GLU A 92 -4.43 -3.50 11.84
N MET A 93 -4.11 -2.25 11.51
CA MET A 93 -4.60 -1.10 12.28
C MET A 93 -6.12 -1.00 12.28
N ALA A 94 -6.77 -1.31 11.16
CA ALA A 94 -8.22 -1.34 11.06
C ALA A 94 -8.87 -2.41 11.95
N VAL A 95 -8.21 -3.56 12.10
CA VAL A 95 -8.63 -4.63 13.03
C VAL A 95 -8.40 -4.24 14.48
N ASP A 96 -7.23 -3.68 14.81
CA ASP A 96 -6.86 -3.29 16.18
C ASP A 96 -7.73 -2.12 16.70
N TYR A 97 -8.13 -1.19 15.82
CA TYR A 97 -8.87 0.02 16.17
C TYR A 97 -10.16 0.18 15.35
N PRO A 98 -11.21 -0.61 15.64
CA PRO A 98 -12.44 -0.66 14.83
C PRO A 98 -13.27 0.63 14.84
N ARG A 99 -13.00 1.58 15.75
CA ARG A 99 -13.66 2.89 15.80
C ARG A 99 -12.97 3.95 14.94
N SER A 100 -11.74 3.70 14.51
CA SER A 100 -11.00 4.58 13.60
C SER A 100 -11.21 4.13 12.16
N THR A 101 -11.01 5.06 11.21
CA THR A 101 -11.06 4.77 9.77
C THR A 101 -9.69 4.91 9.17
N PHE A 102 -9.35 4.00 8.26
CA PHE A 102 -8.02 3.87 7.69
C PHE A 102 -8.09 3.92 6.17
N VAL A 103 -7.22 4.74 5.58
CA VAL A 103 -7.12 4.89 4.14
C VAL A 103 -5.71 4.54 3.69
N GLY A 104 -5.56 3.54 2.84
CA GLY A 104 -4.29 3.25 2.17
C GLY A 104 -4.24 3.90 0.80
N VAL A 105 -3.15 4.61 0.49
CA VAL A 105 -2.93 5.19 -0.84
C VAL A 105 -1.63 4.66 -1.43
N ASP A 106 -1.68 4.18 -2.66
CA ASP A 106 -0.49 3.84 -3.42
C ASP A 106 -0.65 4.18 -4.91
N CYS A 107 0.46 4.48 -5.58
CA CYS A 107 0.47 4.77 -7.01
C CYS A 107 0.30 3.49 -7.86
N ALA A 108 0.78 2.36 -7.33
CA ALA A 108 0.55 1.04 -7.87
C ALA A 108 -0.69 0.45 -7.19
N ALA A 109 -1.71 0.06 -7.96
CA ALA A 109 -2.92 -0.55 -7.43
C ALA A 109 -2.66 -2.03 -7.04
N VAL A 110 -1.76 -2.23 -6.07
CA VAL A 110 -1.24 -3.54 -5.63
C VAL A 110 -1.77 -3.97 -4.26
N PHE A 111 -2.53 -3.09 -3.61
CA PHE A 111 -3.21 -3.32 -2.34
C PHE A 111 -4.35 -4.35 -2.47
N PRO A 112 -4.87 -4.88 -1.34
CA PRO A 112 -5.86 -5.95 -1.34
C PRO A 112 -7.21 -5.49 -1.92
N THR A 113 -7.94 -6.43 -2.53
CA THR A 113 -9.29 -6.20 -3.10
C THR A 113 -10.37 -7.05 -2.43
N LYS A 114 -9.97 -7.93 -1.50
CA LYS A 114 -10.84 -8.87 -0.79
C LYS A 114 -10.49 -8.87 0.69
N ASP A 115 -11.44 -9.31 1.50
CA ASP A 115 -11.26 -9.48 2.95
C ASP A 115 -10.85 -8.19 3.69
N ILE A 116 -11.26 -7.04 3.13
CA ILE A 116 -10.96 -5.70 3.65
C ILE A 116 -11.89 -5.40 4.84
N PRO A 117 -11.34 -4.97 6.01
CA PRO A 117 -12.15 -4.51 7.13
C PRO A 117 -13.09 -3.36 6.72
N PRO A 118 -14.29 -3.27 7.31
CA PRO A 118 -15.31 -2.29 6.91
C PRO A 118 -14.88 -0.82 7.15
N ASN A 119 -13.90 -0.60 8.03
CA ASN A 119 -13.31 0.71 8.33
C ASN A 119 -12.00 0.98 7.55
N CYS A 120 -11.72 0.21 6.51
CA CYS A 120 -10.55 0.35 5.65
C CYS A 120 -10.94 0.67 4.21
N THR A 121 -10.20 1.55 3.55
CA THR A 121 -10.39 1.88 2.12
C THR A 121 -9.06 2.04 1.43
N PHE A 122 -8.92 1.50 0.21
CA PHE A 122 -7.72 1.67 -0.60
C PHE A 122 -8.01 2.50 -1.84
N ILE A 123 -7.12 3.44 -2.13
CA ILE A 123 -7.26 4.37 -3.24
C ILE A 123 -5.96 4.39 -4.03
N ARG A 124 -6.06 4.32 -5.36
CA ARG A 124 -4.92 4.59 -6.22
C ARG A 124 -4.66 6.09 -6.25
N GLY A 125 -3.46 6.52 -5.90
CA GLY A 125 -3.09 7.93 -5.90
C GLY A 125 -1.59 8.14 -6.09
N ASN A 126 -1.22 9.12 -6.91
CA ASN A 126 0.17 9.52 -7.09
C ASN A 126 0.50 10.68 -6.16
N THR A 127 1.31 10.43 -5.13
CA THR A 127 1.70 11.46 -4.15
C THR A 127 2.45 12.63 -4.78
N LEU A 128 3.07 12.44 -5.95
CA LEU A 128 3.74 13.51 -6.69
C LEU A 128 2.78 14.49 -7.38
N GLU A 129 1.51 14.10 -7.56
CA GLU A 129 0.46 14.94 -8.17
C GLU A 129 -0.48 15.54 -7.10
N GLY A 130 -0.22 15.24 -5.83
CA GLY A 130 -1.12 15.53 -4.72
C GLY A 130 -2.11 14.39 -4.45
N LEU A 131 -2.62 14.35 -3.22
CA LEU A 131 -3.57 13.33 -2.81
C LEU A 131 -5.02 13.77 -3.11
N PRO A 132 -5.93 12.84 -3.46
CA PRO A 132 -7.32 13.17 -3.83
C PRO A 132 -8.20 13.43 -2.59
N PHE A 133 -7.72 14.22 -1.63
CA PHE A 133 -8.45 14.60 -0.43
C PHE A 133 -8.37 16.11 -0.22
N LYS A 134 -9.34 16.64 0.51
CA LYS A 134 -9.27 18.02 0.98
C LYS A 134 -8.18 18.15 2.04
N ASP A 135 -7.59 19.33 2.16
CA ASP A 135 -6.69 19.63 3.27
C ASP A 135 -7.35 19.33 4.62
N GLU A 136 -6.53 18.93 5.59
CA GLU A 136 -6.98 18.56 6.96
C GLU A 136 -8.02 17.43 7.01
N SER A 137 -8.04 16.55 6.01
CA SER A 137 -8.94 15.38 6.00
C SER A 137 -8.57 14.28 7.00
N PHE A 138 -7.34 14.25 7.50
CA PHE A 138 -6.80 13.18 8.34
C PHE A 138 -6.18 13.73 9.62
N ASP A 139 -6.41 13.03 10.71
CA ASP A 139 -5.85 13.35 12.03
C ASP A 139 -4.44 12.78 12.19
N PHE A 140 -4.15 11.66 11.50
CA PHE A 140 -2.84 11.04 11.50
C PHE A 140 -2.42 10.58 10.10
N VAL A 141 -1.18 10.90 9.73
CA VAL A 141 -0.55 10.44 8.49
C VAL A 141 0.57 9.49 8.87
N PHE A 142 0.44 8.24 8.44
CA PHE A 142 1.47 7.23 8.51
C PHE A 142 2.21 7.15 7.18
N GLN A 143 3.52 6.97 7.26
CA GLN A 143 4.35 6.74 6.09
C GLN A 143 5.57 5.92 6.49
N ARG A 144 5.83 4.85 5.75
CA ARG A 144 6.99 3.99 5.97
C ARG A 144 7.56 3.50 4.65
N TYR A 145 8.89 3.44 4.53
CA TYR A 145 9.63 2.95 3.35
C TYR A 145 9.53 3.78 2.06
N VAL A 146 8.86 4.94 2.08
CA VAL A 146 8.69 5.78 0.89
C VAL A 146 10.02 6.39 0.39
N PHE A 147 11.01 6.55 1.28
CA PHE A 147 12.33 7.10 0.92
C PHE A 147 13.12 6.24 -0.08
N SER A 148 12.93 4.92 -0.09
CA SER A 148 13.65 4.02 -1.01
C SER A 148 13.07 3.94 -2.42
N CYS A 149 11.90 4.55 -2.66
CA CYS A 149 11.11 4.30 -3.85
C CYS A 149 11.20 5.40 -4.93
N PHE A 150 11.86 6.53 -4.65
CA PHE A 150 11.97 7.65 -5.60
C PHE A 150 13.43 7.98 -5.96
N VAL A 151 13.75 8.01 -7.26
CA VAL A 151 15.02 8.56 -7.75
C VAL A 151 14.92 10.08 -7.82
N GLY A 152 15.86 10.80 -7.17
CA GLY A 152 16.03 12.25 -7.33
C GLY A 152 15.63 13.15 -6.15
N GLY A 153 15.92 12.75 -4.91
CA GLY A 153 15.95 13.69 -3.77
C GLY A 153 14.59 14.21 -3.27
N VAL A 154 13.47 13.56 -3.60
CA VAL A 154 12.16 13.91 -3.03
C VAL A 154 12.16 13.47 -1.56
N SER A 155 12.45 14.42 -0.67
CA SER A 155 12.32 14.21 0.78
C SER A 155 10.88 14.47 1.18
N VAL A 156 10.16 13.41 1.57
CA VAL A 156 8.88 13.57 2.26
C VAL A 156 9.20 13.76 3.74
N TYR A 157 9.04 14.98 4.24
CA TYR A 157 9.28 15.30 5.64
C TYR A 157 8.02 15.04 6.47
N SER A 158 8.15 14.26 7.54
CA SER A 158 7.19 14.28 8.64
C SER A 158 7.53 15.48 9.53
N VAL A 159 6.76 16.57 9.42
CA VAL A 159 6.91 17.70 10.33
C VAL A 159 6.26 17.32 11.66
N PHE A 160 7.08 17.01 12.67
CA PHE A 160 6.63 16.91 14.07
C PHE A 160 6.49 18.32 14.64
N GLY A 161 5.44 19.02 14.24
CA GLY A 161 4.97 20.27 14.85
C GLY A 161 3.73 19.98 15.69
N SER A 162 3.65 20.59 16.87
CA SER A 162 2.83 20.19 18.01
C SER A 162 1.31 20.10 17.82
N ASP A 163 0.71 20.21 16.62
CA ASP A 163 -0.75 20.09 16.49
C ASP A 163 -1.32 19.57 15.15
N ARG A 164 -0.53 19.14 14.14
CA ARG A 164 -1.06 18.39 12.97
C ARG A 164 0.06 18.00 11.99
N LEU A 165 -0.03 16.79 11.44
CA LEU A 165 0.90 16.25 10.43
C LEU A 165 0.47 16.71 9.03
N VAL A 166 1.21 17.64 8.42
CA VAL A 166 1.05 18.00 7.00
C VAL A 166 2.06 17.22 6.19
N ALA A 167 1.59 16.32 5.32
CA ALA A 167 2.43 15.69 4.31
C ALA A 167 2.74 16.73 3.22
N ALA A 168 3.91 17.35 3.28
CA ALA A 168 4.40 18.21 2.22
C ALA A 168 5.37 17.43 1.33
N VAL A 169 5.02 17.24 0.05
CA VAL A 169 5.95 16.84 -0.99
C VAL A 169 6.62 18.12 -1.50
N GLN A 170 7.91 18.30 -1.24
CA GLN A 170 8.66 19.44 -1.77
C GLN A 170 9.54 18.96 -2.92
N HIS A 171 9.36 19.56 -4.09
CA HIS A 171 10.26 19.37 -5.23
C HIS A 171 11.52 20.20 -5.00
N GLY A 172 12.68 19.54 -5.07
CA GLY A 172 13.99 20.21 -5.18
C GLY A 172 14.28 20.66 -6.60
#